data_AF-A0A653XI13-F1
#
_entry.id   AF-A0A653XI13-F1
#
_cell.length_a   1.000
_cell.length_b   1.000
_cell.length_c   1.000
_cell.angle_alpha   90.00
_cell.angle_beta   90.00
_cell.angle_gamma   90.00
#
_symmetry.space_group_name_H-M   'P 1'
#
loop_
_entity.id
_entity.type
_entity.pdbx_description
1 polymer ?
#
loop_
_entity_poly.entity_id
_entity_poly.type
_entity_poly.pdbx_seq_one_letter_code
_entity_poly.pdbx_strand_id
1 'polypeptide(L)'
;MSASWWIGLDGWVLQDGNDTDVAPGQRREFAVEFGYARHRRLRPAPDAAGTSCRWTGRDTTYEVTGRLLRASSSPRASDAFVLDIGPLQAYDTWMVLDDLQPPAAGAWLTGEVGLHVDHFAYMDHLATLPGMPPLIRTWTIEEVQLDTTPTIRVEYGHPLHVAPEGEGPMWVRDPSRESHETVDRTRTWDHDGGYRLRCTLEDDEPTSSMERSGPRSPYGPLS
;
A
#
# COMPACT_ATOMS: atom_id res chain seq x y z
N MET A 1 18.55 -10.62 10.55
CA MET A 1 18.65 -9.29 9.93
C MET A 1 17.23 -8.85 9.67
N SER A 2 16.79 -7.77 10.30
CA SER A 2 15.48 -7.19 9.99
C SER A 2 15.51 -6.63 8.57
N ALA A 3 14.48 -6.90 7.78
CA ALA A 3 14.38 -6.41 6.41
C ALA A 3 13.93 -4.94 6.44
N SER A 4 14.56 -4.10 5.61
CA SER A 4 14.18 -2.71 5.40
C SER A 4 13.27 -2.60 4.18
N TRP A 5 12.24 -1.75 4.27
CA TRP A 5 11.15 -1.62 3.31
C TRP A 5 10.92 -0.15 2.96
N TRP A 6 10.83 0.17 1.69
CA TRP A 6 10.16 1.38 1.22
C TRP A 6 8.64 1.16 1.19
N ILE A 7 7.90 1.95 1.96
CA ILE A 7 6.42 1.95 2.03
C ILE A 7 5.92 3.34 1.67
N GLY A 8 4.93 3.42 0.78
CA GLY A 8 4.32 4.67 0.32
C GLY A 8 3.39 5.23 1.37
N LEU A 9 3.33 6.56 1.46
CA LEU A 9 2.41 7.28 2.32
C LEU A 9 1.84 8.42 1.50
N ASP A 10 0.58 8.28 1.09
CA ASP A 10 -0.07 9.33 0.33
C ASP A 10 -0.34 10.55 1.22
N GLY A 11 -0.10 11.76 0.70
CA GLY A 11 -0.29 12.99 1.47
C GLY A 11 -1.72 13.17 2.00
N TRP A 12 -2.72 12.65 1.28
CA TRP A 12 -4.12 12.72 1.69
C TRP A 12 -4.42 11.86 2.93
N VAL A 13 -3.70 10.75 3.15
CA VAL A 13 -3.84 9.91 4.35
C VAL A 13 -3.48 10.71 5.60
N LEU A 14 -2.47 11.58 5.51
CA LEU A 14 -2.11 12.52 6.57
C LEU A 14 -3.15 13.64 6.73
N GLN A 15 -3.68 14.17 5.62
CA GLN A 15 -4.60 15.33 5.63
C GLN A 15 -5.96 15.03 6.25
N ASP A 16 -6.43 13.79 6.15
CA ASP A 16 -7.69 13.36 6.75
C ASP A 16 -7.63 13.32 8.30
N GLY A 17 -6.44 13.54 8.88
CA GLY A 17 -6.24 13.68 10.32
C GLY A 17 -6.28 12.37 11.10
N ASN A 18 -6.34 11.24 10.40
CA ASN A 18 -6.22 9.90 11.00
C ASN A 18 -4.78 9.59 11.41
N ASP A 19 -3.81 10.19 10.71
CA ASP A 19 -2.38 10.07 11.00
C ASP A 19 -1.75 11.42 11.32
N THR A 20 -0.74 11.39 12.19
CA THR A 20 0.08 12.55 12.51
C THR A 20 1.35 12.55 11.67
N ASP A 21 1.99 13.72 11.54
CA ASP A 21 3.26 13.80 10.83
C ASP A 21 4.27 12.73 11.31
N VAL A 22 4.94 12.11 10.33
CA VAL A 22 5.89 11.02 10.52
C VAL A 22 7.30 11.57 10.44
N ALA A 23 8.18 11.10 11.33
CA ALA A 23 9.59 11.48 11.39
C ALA A 23 10.48 10.23 11.60
N PRO A 24 11.75 10.26 11.16
CA PRO A 24 12.72 9.20 11.47
C PRO A 24 12.87 8.95 12.98
N GLY A 25 13.15 7.70 13.34
CA GLY A 25 13.28 7.22 14.72
C GLY A 25 11.94 6.93 15.42
N GLN A 26 10.81 7.19 14.77
CA GLN A 26 9.50 6.88 15.34
C GLN A 26 9.12 5.42 15.16
N ARG A 27 8.43 4.87 16.16
CA ARG A 27 7.67 3.63 16.07
C ARG A 27 6.24 3.95 15.63
N ARG A 28 5.73 3.22 14.65
CA ARG A 28 4.39 3.39 14.07
C ARG A 28 3.72 2.02 13.90
N GLU A 29 2.41 2.00 14.05
CA GLU A 29 1.59 0.81 13.78
C GLU A 29 0.71 1.11 12.57
N PHE A 30 0.77 0.25 11.56
CA PHE A 30 -0.14 0.34 10.42
C PHE A 30 -0.20 -0.99 9.67
N ALA A 31 -1.33 -1.23 9.01
CA ALA A 31 -1.45 -2.27 7.98
C ALA A 31 -0.88 -1.75 6.65
N VAL A 32 -0.46 -2.68 5.79
CA VAL A 32 0.07 -2.34 4.46
C VAL A 32 -0.93 -2.72 3.39
N GLU A 33 -1.32 -1.73 2.60
CA GLU A 33 -2.04 -1.91 1.35
C GLU A 33 -1.04 -2.22 0.23
N PHE A 34 -1.42 -3.08 -0.71
CA PHE A 34 -0.74 -3.19 -1.98
C PHE A 34 -1.59 -2.60 -3.10
N GLY A 35 -0.94 -2.01 -4.09
CA GLY A 35 -1.57 -1.61 -5.36
C GLY A 35 -0.73 -2.11 -6.54
N TYR A 36 -1.30 -2.11 -7.74
CA TYR A 36 -0.54 -2.48 -8.94
C TYR A 36 -1.01 -1.73 -10.18
N ALA A 37 -0.08 -1.44 -11.07
CA ALA A 37 -0.42 -0.93 -12.40
C ALA A 37 -1.03 -2.07 -13.23
N ARG A 38 -2.14 -1.81 -13.94
CA ARG A 38 -2.84 -2.81 -14.78
C ARG A 38 -1.89 -3.59 -15.72
N HIS A 39 -0.86 -2.93 -16.25
CA HIS A 39 0.12 -3.51 -17.18
C HIS A 39 1.24 -4.30 -16.48
N ARG A 40 1.33 -4.27 -15.15
CA ARG A 40 2.29 -5.05 -14.32
C ARG A 40 1.58 -5.86 -13.22
N ARG A 41 0.32 -6.21 -13.48
CA ARG A 41 -0.57 -6.91 -12.55
C ARG A 41 -0.02 -8.23 -12.02
N LEU A 42 -0.53 -8.62 -10.86
CA LEU A 42 -0.40 -9.97 -10.35
C LEU A 42 -0.97 -10.98 -11.36
N ARG A 43 -0.32 -12.14 -11.47
CA ARG A 43 -0.72 -13.25 -12.32
C ARG A 43 -0.56 -14.57 -11.57
N PRO A 44 -1.32 -15.63 -11.92
CA PRO A 44 -1.15 -16.95 -11.33
C PRO A 44 0.30 -17.46 -11.46
N ALA A 45 0.80 -18.07 -10.39
CA ALA A 45 2.12 -18.67 -10.30
C ALA A 45 2.01 -20.14 -9.80
N PRO A 46 1.49 -21.07 -10.63
CA PRO A 46 1.13 -22.42 -10.20
C PRO A 46 2.31 -23.24 -9.67
N ASP A 47 3.54 -22.93 -10.10
CA ASP A 47 4.76 -23.66 -9.74
C ASP A 47 5.62 -22.92 -8.70
N ALA A 48 5.04 -21.99 -7.94
CA ALA A 48 5.77 -21.23 -6.93
C ALA A 48 6.28 -22.13 -5.78
N ALA A 49 7.57 -22.05 -5.50
CA ALA A 49 8.23 -22.83 -4.44
C ALA A 49 8.23 -22.12 -3.06
N GLY A 50 7.70 -20.90 -2.97
CA GLY A 50 7.70 -20.11 -1.75
C GLY A 50 7.36 -18.64 -2.00
N THR A 51 7.30 -17.88 -0.92
CA THR A 51 7.10 -16.43 -0.97
C THR A 51 8.40 -15.72 -1.31
N SER A 52 8.30 -14.60 -2.02
CA SER A 52 9.41 -13.71 -2.32
C SER A 52 8.92 -12.27 -2.38
N CYS A 53 9.71 -11.34 -1.85
CA CYS A 53 9.46 -9.91 -2.02
C CYS A 53 10.80 -9.21 -2.22
N ARG A 54 10.97 -8.57 -3.38
CA ARG A 54 12.23 -7.92 -3.77
C ARG A 54 11.96 -6.51 -4.26
N TRP A 55 12.54 -5.52 -3.59
CA TRP A 55 12.45 -4.14 -4.04
C TRP A 55 13.04 -3.99 -5.44
N THR A 56 12.32 -3.30 -6.33
CA THR A 56 12.71 -3.13 -7.74
C THR A 56 13.78 -2.05 -7.95
N GLY A 57 14.16 -1.35 -6.89
CA GLY A 57 15.02 -0.16 -6.97
C GLY A 57 14.27 1.10 -7.39
N ARG A 58 12.93 1.04 -7.49
CA ARG A 58 12.06 2.14 -7.89
C ARG A 58 10.96 2.34 -6.86
N ASP A 59 10.79 3.58 -6.43
CA ASP A 59 9.76 4.05 -5.51
C ASP A 59 9.47 3.02 -4.39
N THR A 60 8.21 2.63 -4.20
CA THR A 60 7.76 1.64 -3.22
C THR A 60 7.36 0.33 -3.89
N THR A 61 7.93 0.06 -5.08
CA THR A 61 7.55 -1.07 -5.94
C THR A 61 8.42 -2.31 -5.70
N TYR A 62 7.78 -3.47 -5.57
CA TYR A 62 8.38 -4.77 -5.32
C TYR A 62 7.95 -5.79 -6.36
N GLU A 63 8.89 -6.62 -6.80
CA GLU A 63 8.58 -7.90 -7.42
C GLU A 63 8.21 -8.89 -6.31
N VAL A 64 7.02 -9.47 -6.40
CA VAL A 64 6.48 -10.38 -5.39
C VAL A 64 6.11 -11.73 -5.99
N THR A 65 6.23 -12.76 -5.15
CA THR A 65 5.53 -14.04 -5.30
C THR A 65 4.92 -14.33 -3.94
N GLY A 66 3.61 -14.53 -3.89
CA GLY A 66 2.89 -14.64 -2.64
C GLY A 66 1.69 -15.57 -2.73
N ARG A 67 1.25 -16.05 -1.58
CA ARG A 67 0.05 -16.88 -1.45
C ARG A 67 -1.12 -16.00 -1.06
N LEU A 68 -2.21 -16.10 -1.81
CA LEU A 68 -3.46 -15.42 -1.47
C LEU A 68 -4.09 -16.12 -0.26
N LEU A 69 -4.11 -15.46 0.89
CA LEU A 69 -4.71 -16.00 2.12
C LEU A 69 -6.22 -15.80 2.14
N ARG A 70 -6.67 -14.65 1.63
CA ARG A 70 -8.07 -14.28 1.52
C ARG A 70 -8.36 -13.76 0.13
N ALA A 71 -9.46 -14.22 -0.45
CA ALA A 71 -9.97 -13.71 -1.71
C ALA A 71 -11.27 -12.95 -1.45
N SER A 72 -11.45 -11.82 -2.13
CA SER A 72 -12.75 -11.16 -2.16
C SER A 72 -13.66 -11.85 -3.18
N SER A 73 -14.92 -12.06 -2.78
CA SER A 73 -15.95 -12.67 -3.64
C SER A 73 -16.47 -11.74 -4.75
N SER A 74 -16.19 -10.43 -4.67
CA SER A 74 -16.50 -9.46 -5.72
C SER A 74 -15.56 -8.25 -5.63
N PRO A 75 -14.95 -7.80 -6.73
CA PRO A 75 -14.34 -6.47 -6.76
C PRO A 75 -15.47 -5.47 -6.44
N ARG A 76 -15.30 -4.62 -5.40
CA ARG A 76 -16.31 -3.70 -4.81
C ARG A 76 -17.23 -4.24 -3.71
N ALA A 77 -17.07 -5.48 -3.25
CA ALA A 77 -17.66 -5.87 -1.96
C ALA A 77 -16.90 -5.18 -0.80
N SER A 78 -17.52 -5.05 0.37
CA SER A 78 -16.85 -4.71 1.64
C SER A 78 -15.98 -5.89 2.11
N ASP A 79 -15.02 -6.29 1.28
CA ASP A 79 -14.14 -7.44 1.45
C ASP A 79 -12.78 -7.12 0.83
N ALA A 80 -11.77 -7.93 1.14
CA ALA A 80 -10.39 -7.67 0.74
C ALA A 80 -9.67 -8.94 0.26
N PHE A 81 -8.70 -8.72 -0.60
CA PHE A 81 -7.67 -9.69 -0.93
C PHE A 81 -6.54 -9.55 0.08
N VAL A 82 -6.00 -10.66 0.58
CA VAL A 82 -4.83 -10.64 1.45
C VAL A 82 -3.76 -11.52 0.83
N LEU A 83 -2.60 -10.93 0.52
CA LEU A 83 -1.45 -11.58 -0.08
C LEU A 83 -0.35 -11.74 0.97
N ASP A 84 0.04 -12.98 1.23
CA ASP A 84 1.23 -13.31 2.01
C ASP A 84 2.46 -13.31 1.09
N ILE A 85 3.37 -12.35 1.33
CA ILE A 85 4.62 -12.18 0.59
C ILE A 85 5.85 -12.51 1.45
N GLY A 86 5.65 -13.32 2.50
CA GLY A 86 6.70 -13.83 3.39
C GLY A 86 6.62 -13.18 4.78
N PRO A 87 7.56 -12.28 5.15
CA PRO A 87 7.54 -11.63 6.46
C PRO A 87 6.36 -10.64 6.63
N LEU A 88 5.71 -10.25 5.54
CA LEU A 88 4.63 -9.28 5.47
C LEU A 88 3.40 -9.88 4.78
N GLN A 89 2.23 -9.55 5.30
CA GLN A 89 0.95 -9.72 4.63
C GLN A 89 0.44 -8.34 4.24
N ALA A 90 0.07 -8.16 2.98
CA ALA A 90 -0.50 -6.93 2.47
C ALA A 90 -1.91 -7.20 1.92
N TYR A 91 -2.78 -6.19 1.92
CA TYR A 91 -4.13 -6.33 1.41
C TYR A 91 -4.45 -5.33 0.30
N ASP A 92 -5.50 -5.61 -0.45
CA ASP A 92 -6.10 -4.66 -1.40
C ASP A 92 -7.61 -4.90 -1.40
N THR A 93 -8.40 -3.84 -1.48
CA THR A 93 -9.88 -3.91 -1.57
C THR A 93 -10.35 -4.10 -3.02
N TRP A 94 -9.46 -3.93 -3.99
CA TRP A 94 -9.76 -4.02 -5.40
C TRP A 94 -8.66 -4.73 -6.19
N MET A 95 -8.97 -5.91 -6.72
CA MET A 95 -8.08 -6.63 -7.63
C MET A 95 -8.85 -7.07 -8.88
N VAL A 96 -8.40 -6.59 -10.03
CA VAL A 96 -8.77 -7.07 -11.38
C VAL A 96 -7.62 -7.88 -11.97
N LEU A 97 -7.86 -9.19 -12.15
CA LEU A 97 -7.10 -10.02 -13.06
C LEU A 97 -7.84 -9.99 -14.40
N ASP A 98 -7.26 -9.38 -15.44
CA ASP A 98 -7.91 -9.34 -16.76
C ASP A 98 -8.35 -10.75 -17.18
N ASP A 99 -9.63 -10.85 -17.54
CA ASP A 99 -10.29 -12.03 -18.11
C ASP A 99 -10.32 -13.29 -17.24
N LEU A 100 -10.00 -13.17 -15.94
CA LEU A 100 -10.01 -14.27 -14.99
C LEU A 100 -10.97 -14.00 -13.84
N GLN A 101 -11.70 -15.05 -13.45
CA GLN A 101 -12.40 -15.11 -12.18
C GLN A 101 -11.43 -14.67 -11.06
N PRO A 102 -11.87 -13.88 -10.05
CA PRO A 102 -11.03 -13.58 -8.90
C PRO A 102 -10.34 -14.85 -8.38
N PRO A 103 -9.03 -14.81 -8.11
CA PRO A 103 -8.28 -15.99 -7.72
C PRO A 103 -8.83 -16.50 -6.39
N ALA A 104 -8.96 -17.81 -6.25
CA ALA A 104 -9.40 -18.42 -5.01
C ALA A 104 -8.34 -18.28 -3.92
N ALA A 105 -8.76 -18.20 -2.66
CA ALA A 105 -7.86 -18.32 -1.53
C ALA A 105 -7.02 -19.60 -1.66
N GLY A 106 -5.72 -19.49 -1.35
CA GLY A 106 -4.71 -20.51 -1.54
C GLY A 106 -3.95 -20.41 -2.86
N ALA A 107 -4.43 -19.62 -3.85
CA ALA A 107 -3.72 -19.40 -5.10
C ALA A 107 -2.38 -18.69 -4.89
N TRP A 108 -1.39 -19.05 -5.70
CA TRP A 108 -0.11 -18.36 -5.76
C TRP A 108 -0.15 -17.30 -6.85
N LEU A 109 0.31 -16.10 -6.53
CA LEU A 109 0.35 -14.95 -7.42
C LEU A 109 1.79 -14.41 -7.50
N THR A 110 2.17 -13.90 -8.66
CA THR A 110 3.45 -13.20 -8.88
C THR A 110 3.26 -11.97 -9.73
N GLY A 111 4.06 -10.93 -9.53
CA GLY A 111 3.98 -9.67 -10.29
C GLY A 111 4.71 -8.52 -9.61
N GLU A 112 4.45 -7.30 -10.05
CA GLU A 112 4.92 -6.10 -9.35
C GLU A 112 3.78 -5.47 -8.56
N VAL A 113 4.06 -5.05 -7.32
CA VAL A 113 3.12 -4.32 -6.46
C VAL A 113 3.81 -3.11 -5.83
N GLY A 114 3.09 -1.99 -5.69
CA GLY A 114 3.45 -0.91 -4.80
C GLY A 114 2.95 -1.23 -3.39
N LEU A 115 3.72 -0.91 -2.35
CA LEU A 115 3.31 -1.08 -0.95
C LEU A 115 3.06 0.29 -0.32
N HIS A 116 1.93 0.46 0.35
CA HIS A 116 1.45 1.73 0.91
C HIS A 116 0.91 1.55 2.33
N VAL A 117 0.97 2.60 3.14
CA VAL A 117 0.29 2.67 4.43
C VAL A 117 -1.22 2.60 4.21
N ASP A 118 -1.92 1.77 5.01
CA ASP A 118 -3.38 1.69 5.02
C ASP A 118 -4.02 3.09 5.12
N HIS A 119 -4.87 3.39 4.16
CA HIS A 119 -5.72 4.56 4.19
C HIS A 119 -6.94 4.34 5.08
N PHE A 120 -6.79 3.92 6.33
CA PHE A 120 -7.85 3.57 7.30
C PHE A 120 -8.83 2.43 6.95
N ALA A 121 -8.94 1.97 5.70
CA ALA A 121 -9.90 0.93 5.30
C ALA A 121 -9.77 -0.33 6.16
N TYR A 122 -8.53 -0.76 6.46
CA TYR A 122 -8.33 -1.93 7.30
C TYR A 122 -8.88 -1.74 8.70
N MET A 123 -8.54 -0.62 9.31
CA MET A 123 -8.90 -0.31 10.70
C MET A 123 -10.38 0.00 10.88
N ASP A 124 -11.00 0.63 9.89
CA ASP A 124 -12.39 1.10 9.99
C ASP A 124 -13.39 -0.05 9.88
N HIS A 125 -13.20 -0.96 8.91
CA HIS A 125 -14.17 -2.04 8.70
C HIS A 125 -13.55 -3.41 8.39
N LEU A 126 -12.43 -3.50 7.67
CA LEU A 126 -11.94 -4.82 7.25
C LEU A 126 -11.50 -5.70 8.42
N ALA A 127 -10.89 -5.13 9.46
CA ALA A 127 -10.45 -5.85 10.66
C ALA A 127 -11.60 -6.56 11.39
N THR A 128 -12.85 -6.12 11.18
CA THR A 128 -14.05 -6.71 11.79
C THR A 128 -14.66 -7.84 10.95
N LEU A 129 -14.19 -8.04 9.71
CA LEU A 129 -14.75 -9.03 8.82
C LEU A 129 -14.44 -10.45 9.32
N PRO A 130 -15.42 -11.38 9.28
CA PRO A 130 -15.17 -12.77 9.64
C PRO A 130 -14.02 -13.39 8.84
N GLY A 131 -13.02 -13.91 9.56
CA GLY A 131 -11.84 -14.53 8.98
C GLY A 131 -10.86 -13.56 8.33
N MET A 132 -10.96 -12.25 8.58
CA MET A 132 -9.88 -11.33 8.22
C MET A 132 -8.68 -11.57 9.14
N PRO A 133 -7.47 -11.78 8.60
CA PRO A 133 -6.28 -11.91 9.44
C PRO A 133 -5.93 -10.56 10.11
N PRO A 134 -5.24 -10.58 11.25
CA PRO A 134 -4.59 -9.39 11.78
C PRO A 134 -3.49 -8.92 10.81
N LEU A 135 -3.50 -7.63 10.44
CA LEU A 135 -2.57 -7.06 9.46
C LEU A 135 -1.78 -5.85 9.96
N ILE A 136 -2.15 -5.27 11.10
CA ILE A 136 -1.40 -4.16 11.67
C ILE A 136 -0.08 -4.70 12.18
N ARG A 137 1.03 -4.13 11.71
CA ARG A 137 2.37 -4.44 12.18
C ARG A 137 2.99 -3.20 12.78
N THR A 138 3.97 -3.42 13.65
CA THR A 138 4.85 -2.37 14.14
C THR A 138 6.00 -2.15 13.17
N TRP A 139 6.27 -0.89 12.89
CA TRP A 139 7.35 -0.42 12.04
C TRP A 139 8.19 0.62 12.77
N THR A 140 9.51 0.53 12.62
CA THR A 140 10.42 1.63 12.94
C THR A 140 10.71 2.43 11.67
N ILE A 141 10.43 3.73 11.70
CA ILE A 141 10.70 4.65 10.59
C ILE A 141 12.17 5.05 10.62
N GLU A 142 12.92 4.69 9.60
CA GLU A 142 14.35 4.99 9.47
C GLU A 142 14.59 6.26 8.65
N GLU A 143 13.73 6.53 7.68
CA GLU A 143 13.87 7.65 6.77
C GLU A 143 12.51 8.06 6.19
N VAL A 144 12.35 9.35 5.92
CA VAL A 144 11.19 9.92 5.23
C VAL A 144 11.69 10.63 4.00
N GLN A 145 11.10 10.34 2.84
CA GLN A 145 11.41 11.04 1.60
C GLN A 145 10.14 11.60 0.96
N LEU A 146 10.19 12.85 0.54
CA LEU A 146 9.15 13.52 -0.24
C LEU A 146 9.28 13.14 -1.71
N ASP A 147 8.19 12.74 -2.35
CA ASP A 147 8.14 12.55 -3.80
C ASP A 147 8.20 13.90 -4.51
N THR A 148 9.32 14.13 -5.21
CA THR A 148 9.57 15.33 -6.03
C THR A 148 9.46 15.04 -7.52
N THR A 149 8.96 13.85 -7.89
CA THR A 149 8.81 13.41 -9.27
C THR A 149 7.88 14.37 -10.01
N PRO A 150 8.28 14.95 -11.15
CA PRO A 150 7.43 15.88 -11.88
C PRO A 150 6.17 15.18 -12.41
N THR A 151 5.07 15.91 -12.50
CA THR A 151 3.85 15.43 -13.15
C THR A 151 3.91 15.69 -14.65
N ILE A 152 3.31 14.79 -15.41
CA ILE A 152 3.08 14.90 -16.85
C ILE A 152 1.61 14.68 -17.15
N ARG A 153 1.11 15.41 -18.15
CA ARG A 153 -0.22 15.20 -18.70
C ARG A 153 -0.16 14.05 -19.69
N VAL A 154 -0.91 12.98 -19.45
CA VAL A 154 -1.00 11.81 -20.32
C VAL A 154 -2.40 11.73 -20.93
N GLU A 155 -2.44 11.58 -22.24
CA GLU A 155 -3.67 11.44 -23.01
C GLU A 155 -4.16 9.98 -23.02
N TYR A 156 -5.43 9.76 -23.41
CA TYR A 156 -5.98 8.42 -23.61
C TYR A 156 -5.11 7.58 -24.56
N GLY A 157 -4.91 6.31 -24.23
CA GLY A 157 -4.04 5.38 -24.96
C GLY A 157 -2.56 5.45 -24.58
N HIS A 158 -2.14 6.40 -23.74
CA HIS A 158 -0.80 6.40 -23.16
C HIS A 158 -0.63 5.23 -22.17
N PRO A 159 0.53 4.55 -22.09
CA PRO A 159 0.72 3.40 -21.17
C PRO A 159 0.52 3.71 -19.68
N LEU A 160 0.64 4.98 -19.30
CA LEU A 160 0.39 5.46 -17.93
C LEU A 160 -1.04 5.97 -17.71
N HIS A 161 -1.87 6.00 -18.75
CA HIS A 161 -3.27 6.39 -18.63
C HIS A 161 -4.06 5.22 -18.05
N VAL A 162 -4.44 5.33 -16.77
CA VAL A 162 -5.16 4.28 -16.03
C VAL A 162 -6.66 4.54 -15.89
N ALA A 163 -7.12 5.75 -16.23
CA ALA A 163 -8.53 6.11 -16.20
C ALA A 163 -9.33 5.38 -17.30
N PRO A 164 -10.65 5.16 -17.10
CA PRO A 164 -11.56 4.59 -18.09
C PRO A 164 -11.52 5.28 -19.46
N GLU A 165 -11.92 4.54 -20.50
CA GLU A 165 -12.07 5.09 -21.85
C GLU A 165 -13.09 6.23 -21.88
N GLY A 166 -12.70 7.34 -22.51
CA GLY A 166 -13.52 8.55 -22.60
C GLY A 166 -13.29 9.58 -21.48
N GLU A 167 -12.47 9.26 -20.47
CA GLU A 167 -12.00 10.27 -19.52
C GLU A 167 -10.89 11.13 -20.13
N GLY A 168 -10.88 12.41 -19.75
CA GLY A 168 -9.92 13.37 -20.27
C GLY A 168 -8.48 13.06 -19.84
N PRO A 169 -7.50 13.78 -20.37
CA PRO A 169 -6.11 13.58 -20.01
C PRO A 169 -5.91 13.72 -18.51
N MET A 170 -5.11 12.81 -17.96
CA MET A 170 -4.81 12.74 -16.54
C MET A 170 -3.39 13.25 -16.26
N TRP A 171 -3.18 13.80 -15.07
CA TRP A 171 -1.85 14.14 -14.58
C TRP A 171 -1.30 12.98 -13.76
N VAL A 172 -0.16 12.44 -14.17
CA VAL A 172 0.52 11.35 -13.47
C VAL A 172 1.96 11.72 -13.19
N ARG A 173 2.58 11.10 -12.18
CA ARG A 173 4.03 11.19 -11.97
C ARG A 173 4.75 10.59 -13.17
N ASP A 174 5.83 11.24 -13.60
CA ASP A 174 6.68 10.75 -14.69
C ASP A 174 7.73 9.77 -14.16
N PRO A 175 7.54 8.44 -14.34
CA PRO A 175 8.45 7.44 -13.79
C PRO A 175 9.86 7.51 -14.41
N SER A 176 10.05 8.18 -15.55
CA SER A 176 11.38 8.36 -16.16
C SER A 176 12.20 9.44 -15.46
N ARG A 177 11.55 10.28 -14.65
CA ARG A 177 12.15 11.36 -13.87
C ARG A 177 11.85 11.20 -12.38
N GLU A 178 11.76 9.95 -11.93
CA GLU A 178 11.58 9.60 -10.52
C GLU A 178 12.63 10.32 -9.67
N SER A 179 12.16 11.05 -8.66
CA SER A 179 13.01 11.83 -7.78
C SER A 179 12.40 11.94 -6.40
N HIS A 180 13.23 11.81 -5.37
CA HIS A 180 12.84 11.90 -3.98
C HIS A 180 13.84 12.75 -3.20
N GLU A 181 13.34 13.51 -2.24
CA GLU A 181 14.14 14.33 -1.34
C GLU A 181 13.97 13.84 0.10
N THR A 182 15.07 13.53 0.79
CA THR A 182 15.01 13.19 2.22
C THR A 182 14.61 14.40 3.04
N VAL A 183 13.62 14.22 3.91
CA VAL A 183 13.10 15.26 4.80
C VAL A 183 13.08 14.79 6.25
N ASP A 184 13.19 15.72 7.19
CA ASP A 184 13.18 15.40 8.63
C ASP A 184 11.81 14.90 9.12
N ARG A 185 10.75 15.25 8.39
CA ARG A 185 9.37 14.81 8.66
C ARG A 185 8.44 15.11 7.51
N THR A 186 7.32 14.40 7.48
CA THR A 186 6.18 14.78 6.63
C THR A 186 5.63 16.14 7.07
N ARG A 187 5.02 16.85 6.12
CA ARG A 187 4.29 18.09 6.36
C ARG A 187 2.95 18.01 5.63
N THR A 188 1.93 17.68 6.39
CA THR A 188 0.60 17.31 5.92
C THR A 188 -0.06 18.34 4.97
N TRP A 189 0.20 19.64 5.17
CA TRP A 189 -0.51 20.71 4.44
C TRP A 189 0.35 21.48 3.43
N ASP A 190 1.64 21.18 3.35
CA ASP A 190 2.58 22.01 2.57
C ASP A 190 2.76 21.52 1.13
N HIS A 191 2.38 20.26 0.84
CA HIS A 191 2.68 19.60 -0.44
C HIS A 191 1.54 18.69 -0.89
N ASP A 192 1.11 18.83 -2.14
CA ASP A 192 0.20 17.91 -2.84
C ASP A 192 0.91 16.60 -3.27
N GLY A 193 1.96 16.22 -2.55
CA GLY A 193 2.86 15.10 -2.85
C GLY A 193 2.63 13.87 -1.97
N GLY A 194 3.12 12.74 -2.43
CA GLY A 194 3.28 11.54 -1.60
C GLY A 194 4.62 11.54 -0.89
N TYR A 195 4.75 10.67 0.11
CA TYR A 195 5.99 10.35 0.76
C TYR A 195 6.31 8.87 0.55
N ARG A 196 7.58 8.50 0.69
CA ARG A 196 7.97 7.12 0.97
C ARG A 196 8.74 7.06 2.28
N LEU A 197 8.47 6.02 3.04
CA LEU A 197 9.05 5.74 4.34
C LEU A 197 9.99 4.56 4.18
N ARG A 198 11.24 4.71 4.64
CA ARG A 198 12.11 3.55 4.86
C ARG A 198 11.79 3.01 6.24
N CYS A 199 11.27 1.80 6.29
CA CYS A 199 10.75 1.16 7.49
C CYS A 199 11.51 -0.13 7.77
N THR A 200 11.78 -0.40 9.05
CA THR A 200 12.12 -1.73 9.52
C THR A 200 10.88 -2.36 10.12
N LEU A 201 10.54 -3.57 9.68
CA LEU A 201 9.47 -4.37 10.25
C LEU A 201 9.93 -4.99 11.57
N GLU A 202 9.17 -4.77 12.64
CA GLU A 202 9.44 -5.39 13.94
C GLU A 202 8.89 -6.82 14.00
N ASP A 203 9.53 -7.67 14.82
CA ASP A 203 9.19 -9.08 14.99
C ASP A 203 7.93 -9.32 15.86
N ASP A 204 7.18 -8.27 16.16
CA ASP A 204 5.93 -8.35 16.91
C ASP A 204 4.83 -9.04 16.08
N GLU A 205 3.95 -9.79 16.77
CA GLU A 205 2.79 -10.43 16.14
C GLU A 205 1.84 -9.36 15.56
N PRO A 206 1.25 -9.60 14.38
CA PRO A 206 0.25 -8.70 13.85
C PRO A 206 -0.98 -8.60 14.75
N THR A 207 -1.60 -7.42 14.78
CA THR A 207 -2.86 -7.17 15.51
C THR A 207 -3.98 -6.74 14.56
N SER A 208 -5.21 -6.81 15.05
CA SER A 208 -6.40 -6.27 14.36
C SER A 208 -6.80 -4.88 14.85
N SER A 209 -6.06 -4.31 15.81
CA SER A 209 -6.33 -2.99 16.40
C SER A 209 -5.04 -2.35 16.89
N MET A 210 -4.86 -1.05 16.62
CA MET A 210 -3.72 -0.30 17.15
C MET A 210 -3.88 -0.01 18.64
N GLU A 211 -2.76 0.00 19.37
CA GLU A 211 -2.73 0.63 20.68
C GLU A 211 -2.72 2.15 20.49
N ARG A 212 -3.91 2.77 20.52
CA ARG A 212 -4.06 4.23 20.39
C ARG A 212 -3.29 4.95 21.51
N SER A 213 -2.06 5.36 21.21
CA SER A 213 -1.22 6.19 22.06
C SER A 213 -1.29 7.64 21.58
N GLY A 214 -2.42 8.30 21.86
CA GLY A 214 -2.64 9.72 21.56
C GLY A 214 -4.04 10.21 21.96
N PRO A 215 -4.22 11.52 22.24
CA PRO A 215 -5.54 12.07 22.52
C PRO A 215 -6.45 11.87 21.31
N ARG A 216 -7.71 11.45 21.56
CA ARG A 216 -8.75 11.37 20.53
C ARG A 216 -8.82 12.71 19.78
N SER A 217 -8.97 12.65 18.46
CA SER A 217 -9.36 13.83 17.68
C SER A 217 -10.52 14.54 18.40
N PRO A 218 -10.45 15.87 18.61
CA PRO A 218 -11.55 16.61 19.22
C PRO A 218 -12.82 16.56 18.33
N TYR A 219 -12.66 16.18 17.07
CA TYR A 219 -13.73 15.85 16.15
C TYR A 219 -13.93 14.33 16.23
N GLY A 220 -14.85 13.90 17.11
CA GLY A 220 -15.27 12.50 17.19
C GLY A 220 -15.78 11.98 15.84
N PRO A 221 -16.07 10.67 15.72
CA PRO A 221 -16.54 10.09 14.47
C PRO A 221 -17.77 10.87 13.98
N LEU A 222 -17.73 11.29 12.72
CA LEU A 222 -18.90 11.86 12.04
C LEU A 222 -19.96 10.76 12.00
N SER A 223 -21.01 10.97 12.79
CA SER A 223 -22.20 10.12 12.91
C SER A 223 -23.04 10.10 11.65
#